data_AF-A0A4W4GD48-F1
#
_entry.id   AF-A0A4W4GD48-F1
#
_cell.length_a   1.000
_cell.length_b   1.000
_cell.length_c   1.000
_cell.angle_alpha   90.00
_cell.angle_beta   90.00
_cell.angle_gamma   90.00
#
_symmetry.space_group_name_H-M   'P 1'
#
loop_
_entity.id
_entity.type
_entity.pdbx_description
1 polymer ?
#
loop_
_entity_poly.entity_id
_entity_poly.type
_entity_poly.pdbx_seq_one_letter_code
_entity_poly.pdbx_strand_id
1 'polypeptide(L)'
;MLNSSRLVNGYIVEYKEANSGQWLSIKSSAEDCVFSLGSLTHDTSYVLRISTEFGEGAISDPSEELLITTKRDWMKIIEDTHESYSFLSAGPPSVYTLNLKRVGTGEFSKLSFEIPSLLDQETKTIMLFGAPGSGKTALINGMINYILGVDWEDDCRFKLISEVASKTQGESKTEKVTACYIHHMKGFQIPYSLTIIDIPEFGDMRGILQDKDITKQIHSFLCHQDDFVSIDAVCFVVQSSLTCPTSTKKYIFDSIFSLIGKDIKNNIFTLITFADGEIPSVHEDLKFADICCAELKDGSPLHFKFCAWIVCKKQKRQNEIEVLNYML
;
A
#
# COMPACT_ATOMS: atom_id res chain seq x y z
N MET A 1 36.34 -42.54 -35.18
CA MET A 1 35.95 -41.12 -35.28
C MET A 1 35.32 -40.75 -33.94
N LEU A 2 35.78 -39.65 -33.35
CA LEU A 2 35.66 -39.33 -31.92
C LEU A 2 34.21 -39.10 -31.45
N ASN A 3 33.75 -39.92 -30.50
CA ASN A 3 32.70 -39.55 -29.56
C ASN A 3 33.37 -38.79 -28.41
N SER A 4 33.59 -37.50 -28.58
CA SER A 4 33.88 -36.58 -27.47
C SER A 4 32.57 -35.89 -27.12
N SER A 5 31.86 -36.43 -26.13
CA SER A 5 30.75 -35.74 -25.48
C SER A 5 31.28 -34.43 -24.92
N ARG A 6 30.95 -33.32 -25.57
CA ARG A 6 31.29 -31.98 -25.07
C ARG A 6 30.62 -31.81 -23.73
N LEU A 7 31.40 -31.59 -22.68
CA LEU A 7 30.89 -31.27 -21.35
C LEU A 7 30.13 -29.94 -21.45
N VAL A 8 28.89 -29.95 -20.98
CA VAL A 8 28.06 -28.75 -20.85
C VAL A 8 28.55 -27.99 -19.62
N ASN A 9 28.94 -26.73 -19.81
CA ASN A 9 29.34 -25.83 -18.74
C ASN A 9 28.16 -25.04 -18.18
N GLY A 10 27.14 -24.79 -19.01
CA GLY A 10 25.99 -24.01 -18.61
C GLY A 10 25.07 -23.62 -19.74
N TYR A 11 24.11 -22.77 -19.41
CA TYR A 11 23.12 -22.24 -20.34
C TYR A 11 23.20 -20.72 -20.40
N ILE A 12 22.91 -20.17 -21.57
CA ILE A 12 22.81 -18.75 -21.83
C ILE A 12 21.35 -18.47 -22.20
N VAL A 13 20.65 -17.78 -21.33
CA VAL A 13 19.28 -17.31 -21.58
C VAL A 13 19.37 -15.91 -22.15
N GLU A 14 18.94 -15.75 -23.39
CA GLU A 14 18.85 -14.44 -24.04
C GLU A 14 17.40 -14.00 -24.12
N TYR A 15 17.15 -12.71 -23.82
CA TYR A 15 15.81 -12.12 -23.91
C TYR A 15 15.87 -10.68 -24.39
N LYS A 16 14.79 -10.23 -25.03
CA LYS A 16 14.60 -8.83 -25.44
C LYS A 16 13.12 -8.48 -25.52
N GLU A 17 12.79 -7.20 -25.44
CA GLU A 17 11.45 -6.73 -25.84
C GLU A 17 11.24 -7.04 -27.33
N ALA A 18 10.02 -7.44 -27.71
CA ALA A 18 9.72 -7.88 -29.08
C ALA A 18 9.93 -6.79 -30.14
N ASN A 19 9.82 -5.52 -29.74
CA ASN A 19 10.08 -4.33 -30.54
C ASN A 19 11.54 -3.82 -30.46
N SER A 20 12.38 -4.45 -29.63
CA SER A 20 13.79 -4.07 -29.44
C SER A 20 14.73 -4.88 -30.34
N GLY A 21 15.84 -4.25 -30.71
CA GLY A 21 16.95 -4.89 -31.42
C GLY A 21 18.01 -5.49 -30.51
N GLN A 22 18.03 -5.13 -29.23
CA GLN A 22 19.13 -5.47 -28.31
C GLN A 22 18.76 -6.64 -27.42
N TRP A 23 19.56 -7.71 -27.46
CA TRP A 23 19.46 -8.85 -26.58
C TRP A 23 20.18 -8.60 -25.25
N LEU A 24 19.54 -9.00 -24.16
CA LEU A 24 20.13 -9.16 -22.84
C LEU A 24 20.42 -10.64 -22.63
N SER A 25 21.49 -10.97 -21.91
CA SER A 25 21.91 -12.35 -21.69
C SER A 25 22.19 -12.62 -20.21
N ILE A 26 21.71 -13.76 -19.72
CA ILE A 26 22.01 -14.28 -18.38
C ILE A 26 22.67 -15.64 -18.56
N LYS A 27 23.81 -15.83 -17.89
CA LYS A 27 24.56 -17.09 -17.90
C LYS A 27 24.26 -17.90 -16.64
N SER A 28 24.31 -19.22 -16.80
CA SER A 28 24.08 -20.19 -15.73
C SER A 28 25.17 -21.25 -15.66
N SER A 29 25.18 -21.99 -14.56
CA SER A 29 25.88 -23.27 -14.48
C SER A 29 25.07 -24.39 -15.17
N ALA A 30 25.72 -25.54 -15.41
CA ALA A 30 25.06 -26.71 -15.98
C ALA A 30 24.07 -27.39 -15.01
N GLU A 31 24.13 -27.08 -13.72
CA GLU A 31 23.27 -27.67 -12.67
C GLU A 31 21.95 -26.90 -12.50
N ASP A 32 21.91 -25.66 -12.97
CA ASP A 32 20.77 -24.75 -12.85
C ASP A 32 19.80 -24.90 -14.03
N CYS A 33 18.73 -25.67 -13.82
CA CYS A 33 17.69 -25.90 -14.83
C CYS A 33 16.47 -24.96 -14.71
N VAL A 34 16.51 -23.98 -13.81
CA VAL A 34 15.40 -23.04 -13.56
C VAL A 34 15.92 -21.60 -13.56
N PHE A 35 15.23 -20.72 -14.30
CA PHE A 35 15.63 -19.33 -14.48
C PHE A 35 14.54 -18.37 -14.04
N SER A 36 14.93 -17.33 -13.31
CA SER A 36 14.06 -16.21 -12.96
C SER A 36 14.54 -14.96 -13.66
N LEU A 37 13.73 -14.42 -14.57
CA LEU A 37 13.97 -13.12 -15.19
C LEU A 37 13.36 -12.03 -14.32
N GLY A 38 14.22 -11.19 -13.74
CA GLY A 38 13.79 -10.03 -12.95
C GLY A 38 13.67 -8.76 -13.78
N SER A 39 12.97 -7.76 -13.24
CA SER A 39 12.90 -6.39 -13.79
C SER A 39 12.34 -6.27 -15.21
N LEU A 40 11.47 -7.19 -15.62
CA LEU A 40 10.74 -7.06 -16.89
C LEU A 40 9.64 -6.00 -16.75
N THR A 41 9.46 -5.20 -17.79
CA THR A 41 8.33 -4.26 -17.92
C THR A 41 7.02 -5.02 -18.03
N HIS A 42 5.96 -4.52 -17.38
CA HIS A 42 4.62 -5.11 -17.44
C HIS A 42 3.96 -4.89 -18.82
N ASP A 43 2.97 -5.73 -19.14
CA ASP A 43 2.19 -5.69 -20.39
C ASP A 43 3.05 -5.60 -21.66
N THR A 44 4.24 -6.18 -21.59
CA THR A 44 5.26 -6.07 -22.63
C THR A 44 5.60 -7.46 -23.16
N SER A 45 5.62 -7.59 -24.48
CA SER A 45 6.00 -8.84 -25.12
C SER A 45 7.51 -8.96 -25.19
N TYR A 46 8.02 -10.12 -24.78
CA TYR A 46 9.43 -10.47 -24.79
C TYR A 46 9.65 -11.71 -25.66
N VAL A 47 10.76 -11.70 -26.38
CA VAL A 47 11.27 -12.85 -27.12
C VAL A 47 12.43 -13.45 -26.34
N LEU A 48 12.39 -14.75 -26.10
CA LEU A 48 13.40 -15.50 -25.36
C LEU A 48 13.99 -16.60 -26.22
N ARG A 49 15.28 -16.89 -26.02
CA ARG A 49 15.93 -18.07 -26.59
C ARG A 49 17.03 -18.56 -25.66
N ILE A 50 17.36 -19.83 -25.76
CA ILE A 50 18.35 -20.47 -24.87
C ILE A 50 19.45 -21.11 -25.73
N SER A 51 20.69 -20.88 -25.34
CA SER A 51 21.87 -21.51 -25.94
C SER A 51 22.65 -22.29 -24.89
N THR A 52 23.39 -23.33 -25.31
CA THR A 52 24.22 -24.14 -24.41
C THR A 52 25.69 -23.72 -24.55
N GLU A 53 26.38 -23.50 -23.42
CA GLU A 53 27.82 -23.23 -23.37
C GLU A 53 28.59 -24.52 -23.02
N PHE A 54 29.62 -24.83 -23.80
CA PHE A 54 30.45 -26.04 -23.65
C PHE A 54 31.84 -25.73 -23.08
N GLY A 55 32.55 -26.78 -22.63
CA GLY A 55 33.88 -26.83 -21.98
C GLY A 55 35.06 -25.99 -22.54
N GLU A 56 34.89 -25.23 -23.61
CA GLU A 56 35.93 -24.39 -24.24
C GLU A 56 35.38 -23.00 -24.65
N GLY A 57 34.22 -22.59 -24.11
CA GLY A 57 33.55 -21.33 -24.48
C GLY A 57 32.79 -21.40 -25.81
N ALA A 58 32.69 -22.59 -26.43
CA ALA A 58 31.85 -22.81 -27.59
C ALA A 58 30.37 -22.74 -27.19
N ILE A 59 29.56 -22.07 -28.02
CA ILE A 59 28.11 -21.87 -27.79
C ILE A 59 27.35 -22.60 -28.89
N SER A 60 26.25 -23.27 -28.54
CA SER A 60 25.35 -23.90 -29.52
C SER A 60 24.59 -22.87 -30.35
N ASP A 61 23.92 -23.33 -31.42
CA ASP A 61 22.83 -22.55 -31.98
C ASP A 61 21.74 -22.33 -30.91
N PRO A 62 21.03 -21.19 -30.94
CA PRO A 62 19.94 -20.92 -30.01
C PRO A 62 18.73 -21.82 -30.28
N SER A 63 17.94 -22.03 -29.22
CA SER A 63 16.62 -22.67 -29.32
C SER A 63 15.66 -21.88 -30.22
N GLU A 64 14.50 -22.48 -30.48
CA GLU A 64 13.36 -21.72 -31.02
C GLU A 64 13.02 -20.52 -30.12
N GLU A 65 12.58 -19.44 -30.75
CA GLU A 65 12.20 -18.21 -30.06
C GLU A 65 10.85 -18.39 -29.36
N LEU A 66 10.84 -18.18 -28.05
CA LEU A 66 9.64 -18.19 -27.23
C LEU A 66 9.13 -16.77 -27.03
N LEU A 67 7.91 -16.49 -27.49
CA LEU A 67 7.21 -15.24 -27.23
C LEU A 67 6.41 -15.35 -25.93
N ILE A 68 6.75 -14.51 -24.95
CA ILE A 68 5.96 -14.35 -23.73
C ILE A 68 5.46 -12.91 -23.64
N THR A 69 4.34 -12.69 -22.96
CA THR A 69 3.89 -11.34 -22.60
C THR A 69 3.76 -11.28 -21.10
N THR A 70 4.47 -10.34 -20.49
CA THR A 70 4.35 -10.07 -19.06
C THR A 70 2.94 -9.54 -18.79
N LYS A 71 2.34 -9.97 -17.69
CA LYS A 71 1.11 -9.38 -17.16
C LYS A 71 1.44 -8.62 -15.88
N ARG A 72 0.59 -7.67 -15.50
CA ARG A 72 0.63 -7.05 -14.18
C ARG A 72 0.23 -8.06 -13.10
N ASP A 73 0.93 -8.06 -11.97
CA ASP A 73 0.69 -9.04 -10.92
C ASP A 73 -0.67 -8.85 -10.22
N TRP A 74 -1.21 -7.62 -10.15
CA TRP A 74 -2.58 -7.43 -9.64
C TRP A 74 -3.66 -8.05 -10.53
N MET A 75 -3.40 -8.26 -11.83
CA MET A 75 -4.34 -8.98 -12.69
C MET A 75 -4.41 -10.46 -12.31
N LYS A 76 -3.30 -11.07 -11.86
CA LYS A 76 -3.31 -12.44 -11.31
C LYS A 76 -4.03 -12.50 -9.97
N ILE A 77 -3.84 -11.48 -9.12
CA ILE A 77 -4.60 -11.34 -7.88
C ILE A 77 -6.10 -11.32 -8.20
N ILE A 78 -6.53 -10.53 -9.19
CA ILE A 78 -7.91 -10.52 -9.69
C ILE A 78 -8.37 -11.87 -10.26
N GLU A 79 -7.56 -12.51 -11.10
CA GLU A 79 -7.92 -13.74 -11.82
C GLU A 79 -8.02 -14.94 -10.86
N ASP A 80 -7.17 -15.01 -9.84
CA ASP A 80 -7.13 -16.11 -8.87
C ASP A 80 -8.14 -15.92 -7.72
N THR A 81 -8.56 -14.68 -7.41
CA THR A 81 -9.55 -14.38 -6.36
C THR A 81 -10.79 -13.65 -6.86
N HIS A 82 -11.52 -14.28 -7.79
CA HIS A 82 -12.80 -13.78 -8.34
C HIS A 82 -13.87 -13.36 -7.30
N GLU A 83 -13.78 -13.81 -6.04
CA GLU A 83 -14.67 -13.38 -4.95
C GLU A 83 -14.19 -12.13 -4.20
N SER A 84 -12.97 -11.66 -4.45
CA SER A 84 -12.30 -10.64 -3.65
C SER A 84 -12.54 -9.22 -4.12
N TYR A 85 -13.26 -9.02 -5.22
CA TYR A 85 -13.66 -7.69 -5.68
C TYR A 85 -15.01 -7.69 -6.39
N SER A 86 -15.60 -6.50 -6.51
CA SER A 86 -16.85 -6.25 -7.20
C SER A 86 -16.72 -5.00 -8.08
N PHE A 87 -17.29 -5.05 -9.28
CA PHE A 87 -17.31 -3.89 -10.17
C PHE A 87 -18.18 -2.77 -9.58
N LEU A 88 -17.64 -1.55 -9.52
CA LEU A 88 -18.32 -0.38 -8.97
C LEU A 88 -18.80 0.57 -10.06
N SER A 89 -17.94 0.94 -11.01
CA SER A 89 -18.30 1.89 -12.07
C SER A 89 -17.43 1.76 -13.32
N ALA A 90 -18.04 1.92 -14.49
CA ALA A 90 -17.35 1.97 -15.78
C ALA A 90 -16.69 3.34 -15.99
N GLY A 91 -15.50 3.34 -16.60
CA GLY A 91 -14.84 4.56 -17.05
C GLY A 91 -13.38 4.32 -17.41
N PRO A 92 -12.68 5.35 -17.91
CA PRO A 92 -11.22 5.40 -17.94
C PRO A 92 -10.70 6.23 -16.74
N PRO A 93 -10.33 5.61 -15.59
CA PRO A 93 -10.26 4.17 -15.31
C PRO A 93 -11.57 3.59 -14.74
N SER A 94 -11.75 2.28 -14.86
CA SER A 94 -12.86 1.53 -14.27
C SER A 94 -12.57 1.31 -12.79
N VAL A 95 -13.61 1.38 -11.96
CA VAL A 95 -13.44 1.31 -10.50
C VAL A 95 -14.05 0.02 -9.97
N TYR A 96 -13.31 -0.64 -9.09
CA TYR A 96 -13.68 -1.88 -8.42
C TYR A 96 -13.63 -1.67 -6.90
N THR A 97 -14.50 -2.35 -6.18
CA THR A 97 -14.47 -2.40 -4.70
C THR A 97 -13.88 -3.73 -4.29
N LEU A 98 -12.93 -3.72 -3.37
CA LEU A 98 -12.41 -4.95 -2.76
C LEU A 98 -13.39 -5.43 -1.70
N ASN A 99 -13.71 -6.72 -1.74
CA ASN A 99 -14.70 -7.32 -0.86
C ASN A 99 -14.05 -7.67 0.47
N LEU A 100 -14.33 -6.85 1.49
CA LEU A 100 -13.87 -7.08 2.86
C LEU A 100 -14.77 -8.08 3.59
N LYS A 101 -14.17 -9.04 4.30
CA LYS A 101 -14.86 -9.99 5.18
C LYS A 101 -14.81 -9.48 6.61
N ARG A 102 -15.95 -9.47 7.31
CA ARG A 102 -15.99 -9.11 8.73
C ARG A 102 -15.41 -10.24 9.57
N VAL A 103 -14.42 -9.95 10.40
CA VAL A 103 -13.73 -10.96 11.24
C VAL A 103 -14.19 -10.84 12.68
N GLY A 104 -15.13 -11.70 13.08
CA GLY A 104 -15.64 -11.76 14.45
C GLY A 104 -16.57 -10.61 14.84
N THR A 105 -16.91 -10.57 16.13
CA THR A 105 -17.78 -9.58 16.76
C THR A 105 -17.05 -8.97 17.96
N GLY A 106 -17.19 -7.66 18.17
CA GLY A 106 -16.45 -6.96 19.24
C GLY A 106 -16.81 -5.48 19.35
N GLU A 107 -16.13 -4.79 20.27
CA GLU A 107 -16.31 -3.35 20.55
C GLU A 107 -15.91 -2.46 19.35
N PHE A 108 -15.02 -2.96 18.49
CA PHE A 108 -14.56 -2.30 17.27
C PHE A 108 -14.81 -3.17 16.03
N SER A 109 -14.82 -2.55 14.85
CA SER A 109 -15.04 -3.24 13.58
C SER A 109 -13.75 -3.87 13.08
N LYS A 110 -13.78 -5.16 12.76
CA LYS A 110 -12.66 -5.90 12.16
C LYS A 110 -13.02 -6.31 10.73
N LEU A 111 -12.26 -5.81 9.77
CA LEU A 111 -12.43 -6.09 8.35
C LEU A 111 -11.15 -6.72 7.80
N SER A 112 -11.27 -7.82 7.07
CA SER A 112 -10.14 -8.50 6.46
C SER A 112 -10.28 -8.48 4.95
N PHE A 113 -9.23 -8.03 4.29
CA PHE A 113 -8.98 -8.33 2.90
C PHE A 113 -8.16 -9.61 2.85
N GLU A 114 -8.76 -10.64 2.26
CA GLU A 114 -8.18 -11.98 2.12
C GLU A 114 -8.04 -12.74 3.45
N ILE A 115 -7.55 -13.98 3.37
CA ILE A 115 -7.36 -14.90 4.50
C ILE A 115 -5.88 -14.89 4.88
N PRO A 116 -5.54 -14.84 6.19
CA PRO A 116 -4.15 -14.94 6.64
C PRO A 116 -3.52 -16.25 6.15
N SER A 117 -2.33 -16.15 5.57
CA SER A 117 -1.50 -17.33 5.31
C SER A 117 -1.00 -17.92 6.64
N LEU A 118 -0.89 -19.25 6.73
CA LEU A 118 -0.39 -19.98 7.90
C LEU A 118 1.08 -19.70 8.26
N LEU A 119 1.80 -18.96 7.42
CA LEU A 119 3.15 -18.49 7.69
C LEU A 119 3.05 -17.12 8.35
N ASP A 120 3.59 -16.98 9.57
CA ASP A 120 3.75 -15.71 10.25
C ASP A 120 4.55 -14.76 9.34
N GLN A 121 3.83 -13.87 8.66
CA GLN A 121 4.42 -12.77 7.95
C GLN A 121 4.48 -11.58 8.90
N GLU A 122 5.59 -10.85 8.82
CA GLU A 122 5.72 -9.55 9.48
C GLU A 122 4.46 -8.72 9.20
N THR A 123 3.91 -8.10 10.23
CA THR A 123 2.71 -7.28 10.11
C THR A 123 3.02 -5.90 10.66
N LYS A 124 2.86 -4.88 9.80
CA LYS A 124 2.96 -3.49 10.24
C LYS A 124 1.59 -2.93 10.56
N THR A 125 1.51 -2.10 11.59
CA THR A 125 0.28 -1.45 12.04
C THR A 125 0.38 0.06 11.89
N ILE A 126 -0.51 0.63 11.08
CA ILE A 126 -0.64 2.08 10.88
C ILE A 126 -1.95 2.56 11.48
N MET A 127 -1.88 3.58 12.32
CA MET A 127 -3.04 4.22 12.92
C MET A 127 -3.35 5.55 12.21
N LEU A 128 -4.59 5.74 11.75
CA LEU A 128 -5.04 6.92 11.02
C LEU A 128 -6.09 7.67 11.83
N PHE A 129 -5.89 8.98 12.03
CA PHE A 129 -6.88 9.87 12.63
C PHE A 129 -6.90 11.22 11.92
N GLY A 130 -8.01 11.95 12.06
CA GLY A 130 -8.23 13.20 11.34
C GLY A 130 -9.70 13.59 11.33
N ALA A 131 -9.96 14.90 11.16
CA ALA A 131 -11.30 15.47 11.12
C ALA A 131 -12.16 14.83 10.01
N PRO A 132 -13.51 14.90 10.08
CA PRO A 132 -14.37 14.57 8.95
C PRO A 132 -13.95 15.33 7.69
N GLY A 133 -13.97 14.66 6.53
CA GLY A 133 -13.57 15.26 5.26
C GLY A 133 -12.05 15.43 5.08
N SER A 134 -11.22 15.12 6.09
CA SER A 134 -9.75 15.18 5.98
C SER A 134 -9.14 14.26 4.93
N GLY A 135 -9.90 13.33 4.35
CA GLY A 135 -9.42 12.46 3.28
C GLY A 135 -8.79 11.13 3.74
N LYS A 136 -8.99 10.69 4.99
CA LYS A 136 -8.52 9.38 5.48
C LYS A 136 -8.90 8.22 4.55
N THR A 137 -10.17 8.13 4.16
CA THR A 137 -10.66 7.08 3.24
C THR A 137 -10.00 7.15 1.87
N ALA A 138 -9.70 8.36 1.38
CA ALA A 138 -8.98 8.54 0.13
C ALA A 138 -7.52 8.08 0.25
N LEU A 139 -6.87 8.33 1.39
CA LEU A 139 -5.53 7.83 1.68
C LEU A 139 -5.51 6.29 1.74
N ILE A 140 -6.45 5.66 2.45
CA ILE A 140 -6.56 4.20 2.51
C ILE A 140 -6.75 3.61 1.10
N ASN A 141 -7.62 4.21 0.30
CA ASN A 141 -7.82 3.80 -1.09
C ASN A 141 -6.57 4.08 -1.98
N GLY A 142 -5.76 5.08 -1.67
CA GLY A 142 -4.46 5.28 -2.32
C GLY A 142 -3.46 4.19 -1.97
N MET A 143 -3.33 3.89 -0.66
CA MET A 143 -2.46 2.84 -0.14
C MET A 143 -2.76 1.49 -0.78
N ILE A 144 -4.03 1.11 -0.92
CA ILE A 144 -4.35 -0.20 -1.51
C ILE A 144 -3.99 -0.29 -3.00
N ASN A 145 -4.15 0.78 -3.78
CA ASN A 145 -3.73 0.78 -5.19
C ASN A 145 -2.21 0.66 -5.29
N TYR A 146 -1.46 1.32 -4.39
CA TYR A 146 0.00 1.16 -4.31
C TYR A 146 0.39 -0.27 -3.89
N ILE A 147 -0.23 -0.83 -2.85
CA ILE A 147 0.02 -2.20 -2.38
C ILE A 147 -0.21 -3.21 -3.51
N LEU A 148 -1.26 -3.04 -4.30
CA LEU A 148 -1.55 -3.88 -5.46
C LEU A 148 -0.63 -3.59 -6.66
N GLY A 149 0.17 -2.51 -6.65
CA GLY A 149 1.02 -2.15 -7.79
C GLY A 149 0.23 -1.65 -9.00
N VAL A 150 -0.88 -0.95 -8.76
CA VAL A 150 -1.69 -0.32 -9.81
C VAL A 150 -1.05 1.00 -10.20
N ASP A 151 -0.67 1.13 -11.46
CA ASP A 151 -0.06 2.35 -11.98
C ASP A 151 -1.11 3.40 -12.39
N TRP A 152 -0.68 4.65 -12.45
CA TRP A 152 -1.45 5.79 -12.94
C TRP A 152 -2.03 5.57 -14.34
N GLU A 153 -1.29 4.89 -15.20
CA GLU A 153 -1.67 4.63 -16.58
C GLU A 153 -2.68 3.47 -16.70
N ASP A 154 -2.90 2.71 -15.63
CA ASP A 154 -3.82 1.58 -15.64
C ASP A 154 -5.27 2.05 -15.80
N ASP A 155 -6.03 1.27 -16.56
CA ASP A 155 -7.46 1.49 -16.79
C ASP A 155 -8.35 0.95 -15.66
N CYS A 156 -7.76 0.66 -14.49
CA CYS A 156 -8.49 0.20 -13.31
C CYS A 156 -8.09 0.97 -12.04
N ARG A 157 -9.01 1.03 -11.08
CA ARG A 157 -8.78 1.52 -9.71
C ARG A 157 -9.52 0.67 -8.71
N PHE A 158 -8.94 0.51 -7.54
CA PHE A 158 -9.56 -0.23 -6.44
C PHE A 158 -9.97 0.70 -5.31
N LYS A 159 -11.06 0.34 -4.64
CA LYS A 159 -11.50 0.94 -3.37
C LYS A 159 -11.60 -0.16 -2.33
N LEU A 160 -10.84 -0.02 -1.26
CA LEU A 160 -10.93 -0.89 -0.09
C LEU A 160 -12.15 -0.52 0.75
N ILE A 161 -12.39 0.78 0.91
CA ILE A 161 -13.52 1.33 1.65
C ILE A 161 -14.36 2.20 0.71
N SER A 162 -15.63 1.85 0.54
CA SER A 162 -16.59 2.57 -0.30
C SER A 162 -17.55 3.40 0.55
N GLU A 163 -17.63 4.71 0.28
CA GLU A 163 -18.62 5.62 0.87
C GLU A 163 -20.08 5.23 0.55
N VAL A 164 -20.28 4.34 -0.45
CA VAL A 164 -21.60 3.88 -0.89
C VAL A 164 -22.03 2.63 -0.11
N ALA A 165 -21.10 1.77 0.31
CA ALA A 165 -21.42 0.58 1.10
C ALA A 165 -21.96 0.94 2.51
N SER A 166 -21.58 2.11 3.04
CA SER A 166 -22.16 2.72 4.25
C SER A 166 -23.61 3.20 4.10
N LYS A 167 -24.22 3.09 2.90
CA LYS A 167 -25.65 3.44 2.69
C LYS A 167 -26.57 2.23 2.54
N THR A 168 -26.05 1.07 2.13
CA THR A 168 -26.84 -0.16 1.93
C THR A 168 -26.90 -1.05 3.17
N GLN A 169 -25.97 -0.92 4.11
CA GLN A 169 -26.13 -1.35 5.50
C GLN A 169 -26.30 -0.08 6.32
N GLY A 170 -27.46 0.13 6.94
CA GLY A 170 -27.87 1.39 7.59
C GLY A 170 -27.07 1.77 8.84
N GLU A 171 -25.75 1.92 8.72
CA GLU A 171 -24.87 2.51 9.72
C GLU A 171 -24.25 3.78 9.13
N SER A 172 -24.97 4.87 9.36
CA SER A 172 -24.51 6.25 9.25
C SER A 172 -23.12 6.42 9.87
N LYS A 173 -22.22 7.18 9.20
CA LYS A 173 -21.01 7.82 9.76
C LYS A 173 -20.28 6.96 10.80
N THR A 174 -19.19 6.28 10.43
CA THR A 174 -18.38 5.46 11.34
C THR A 174 -18.25 6.08 12.74
N GLU A 175 -18.99 5.56 13.71
CA GLU A 175 -18.92 5.94 15.14
C GLU A 175 -17.95 5.02 15.92
N LYS A 176 -17.40 4.00 15.25
CA LYS A 176 -16.54 2.96 15.85
C LYS A 176 -15.19 2.88 15.14
N VAL A 177 -14.16 2.55 15.90
CA VAL A 177 -12.82 2.24 15.39
C VAL A 177 -12.91 1.06 14.43
N THR A 178 -12.24 1.15 13.29
CA THR A 178 -12.21 0.09 12.29
C THR A 178 -10.78 -0.37 12.06
N ALA A 179 -10.49 -1.65 12.35
CA ALA A 179 -9.25 -2.30 12.00
C ALA A 179 -9.42 -3.03 10.68
N CYS A 180 -8.64 -2.64 9.67
CA CYS A 180 -8.59 -3.26 8.37
C CYS A 180 -7.29 -4.06 8.25
N TYR A 181 -7.42 -5.39 8.20
CA TYR A 181 -6.32 -6.33 8.00
C TYR A 181 -6.16 -6.58 6.49
N ILE A 182 -4.99 -6.29 5.97
CA ILE A 182 -4.59 -6.50 4.58
C ILE A 182 -3.49 -7.56 4.62
N HIS A 183 -3.86 -8.81 4.40
CA HIS A 183 -2.92 -9.91 4.42
C HIS A 183 -2.06 -9.89 3.16
N HIS A 184 -0.75 -10.03 3.32
CA HIS A 184 0.16 -10.00 2.19
C HIS A 184 -0.08 -11.18 1.25
N MET A 185 0.00 -10.88 -0.04
CA MET A 185 -0.09 -11.85 -1.11
C MET A 185 1.07 -11.68 -2.06
N LYS A 186 1.44 -12.79 -2.73
CA LYS A 186 2.38 -12.75 -3.84
C LYS A 186 1.87 -11.77 -4.90
N GLY A 187 2.71 -10.81 -5.28
CA GLY A 187 2.37 -9.74 -6.21
C GLY A 187 2.07 -8.38 -5.55
N PHE A 188 1.97 -8.32 -4.22
CA PHE A 188 1.97 -7.04 -3.51
C PHE A 188 3.33 -6.34 -3.61
N GLN A 189 3.31 -5.01 -3.67
CA GLN A 189 4.53 -4.17 -3.64
C GLN A 189 5.23 -4.21 -2.28
N ILE A 190 4.47 -4.44 -1.20
CA ILE A 190 5.01 -4.56 0.16
C ILE A 190 5.27 -6.04 0.50
N PRO A 191 6.38 -6.37 1.19
CA PRO A 191 6.72 -7.75 1.52
C PRO A 191 6.09 -8.26 2.83
N TYR A 192 5.15 -7.52 3.41
CA TYR A 192 4.59 -7.77 4.74
C TYR A 192 3.08 -7.46 4.77
N SER A 193 2.36 -7.96 5.77
CA SER A 193 0.92 -7.68 5.96
C SER A 193 0.71 -6.31 6.61
N LEU A 194 -0.38 -5.62 6.27
CA LEU A 194 -0.66 -4.28 6.78
C LEU A 194 -1.97 -4.27 7.57
N THR A 195 -1.91 -3.74 8.79
CA THR A 195 -3.10 -3.43 9.60
C THR A 195 -3.30 -1.93 9.63
N ILE A 196 -4.45 -1.45 9.14
CA ILE A 196 -4.83 -0.04 9.19
C ILE A 196 -5.91 0.14 10.24
N ILE A 197 -5.63 0.95 11.27
CA ILE A 197 -6.61 1.35 12.29
C ILE A 197 -7.19 2.70 11.87
N ASP A 198 -8.38 2.70 11.25
CA ASP A 198 -9.14 3.91 10.94
C ASP A 198 -9.93 4.34 12.18
N ILE A 199 -9.48 5.45 12.78
CA ILE A 199 -10.15 6.05 13.93
C ILE A 199 -11.21 7.02 13.40
N PRO A 200 -12.48 6.86 13.81
CA PRO A 200 -13.55 7.77 13.46
C PRO A 200 -13.29 9.18 14.02
N GLU A 201 -14.17 10.11 13.69
CA GLU A 201 -14.04 11.53 14.01
C GLU A 201 -13.69 11.80 15.49
N PHE A 202 -12.42 12.08 15.75
CA PHE A 202 -11.86 12.27 17.09
C PHE A 202 -11.58 13.76 17.30
N GLY A 203 -11.99 14.32 18.44
CA GLY A 203 -11.81 15.74 18.75
C GLY A 203 -12.77 16.71 18.04
N ASP A 204 -13.90 16.23 17.50
CA ASP A 204 -14.99 17.09 17.03
C ASP A 204 -15.72 17.76 18.22
N MET A 205 -16.47 18.83 17.99
CA MET A 205 -17.33 19.47 19.01
C MET A 205 -18.47 18.56 19.53
N ARG A 206 -18.55 17.30 19.06
CA ARG A 206 -19.50 16.28 19.50
C ARG A 206 -19.31 15.82 20.96
N GLY A 207 -18.14 16.04 21.55
CA GLY A 207 -17.96 16.06 23.01
C GLY A 207 -17.10 14.93 23.60
N ILE A 208 -16.55 15.21 24.78
CA ILE A 208 -15.55 14.44 25.54
C ILE A 208 -15.97 12.97 25.79
N LEU A 209 -17.28 12.67 25.85
CA LEU A 209 -17.77 11.31 26.10
C LEU A 209 -17.52 10.36 24.92
N GLN A 210 -17.66 10.85 23.69
CA GLN A 210 -17.42 10.05 22.50
C GLN A 210 -15.91 9.77 22.33
N ASP A 211 -15.08 10.77 22.59
CA ASP A 211 -13.63 10.59 22.57
C ASP A 211 -13.15 9.60 23.64
N LYS A 212 -13.78 9.58 24.83
CA LYS A 212 -13.49 8.57 25.86
C LYS A 212 -13.85 7.16 25.42
N ASP A 213 -14.93 6.99 24.67
CA ASP A 213 -15.31 5.69 24.13
C ASP A 213 -14.33 5.23 23.04
N ILE A 214 -13.95 6.12 22.12
CA ILE A 214 -12.93 5.87 21.10
C ILE A 214 -11.59 5.51 21.75
N THR A 215 -11.18 6.25 22.78
CA THR A 215 -9.95 5.98 23.57
C THR A 215 -9.99 4.58 24.18
N LYS A 216 -11.15 4.15 24.71
CA LYS A 216 -11.33 2.79 25.23
C LYS A 216 -11.27 1.73 24.13
N GLN A 217 -11.90 1.97 22.97
CA GLN A 217 -11.84 1.04 21.85
C GLN A 217 -10.39 0.87 21.34
N ILE A 218 -9.62 1.96 21.26
CA ILE A 218 -8.20 1.92 20.90
C ILE A 218 -7.40 1.13 21.94
N HIS A 219 -7.59 1.41 23.23
CA HIS A 219 -6.93 0.64 24.29
C HIS A 219 -7.29 -0.84 24.24
N SER A 220 -8.57 -1.16 24.06
CA SER A 220 -9.08 -2.53 23.90
C SER A 220 -8.44 -3.23 22.71
N PHE A 221 -8.21 -2.52 21.60
CA PHE A 221 -7.48 -3.03 20.43
C PHE A 221 -6.01 -3.32 20.74
N LEU A 222 -5.30 -2.37 21.34
CA LEU A 222 -3.86 -2.49 21.62
C LEU A 222 -3.53 -3.55 22.69
N CYS A 223 -4.50 -3.83 23.57
CA CYS A 223 -4.36 -4.83 24.63
C CYS A 223 -5.07 -6.17 24.31
N HIS A 224 -5.58 -6.36 23.09
CA HIS A 224 -6.31 -7.59 22.75
C HIS A 224 -5.34 -8.76 22.47
N GLN A 225 -5.45 -9.83 23.27
CA GLN A 225 -4.80 -11.15 23.11
C GLN A 225 -3.39 -11.37 23.70
N ASP A 226 -3.07 -10.84 24.90
CA ASP A 226 -1.82 -11.10 25.65
C ASP A 226 -0.50 -10.74 24.93
N ASP A 227 -0.55 -10.44 23.63
CA ASP A 227 0.51 -9.87 22.81
C ASP A 227 0.21 -8.39 22.56
N PHE A 228 1.16 -7.53 22.93
CA PHE A 228 1.07 -6.11 22.62
C PHE A 228 1.18 -5.90 21.11
N VAL A 229 0.12 -5.35 20.49
CA VAL A 229 0.18 -4.92 19.09
C VAL A 229 1.11 -3.71 19.00
N SER A 230 2.27 -3.86 18.38
CA SER A 230 3.17 -2.75 18.10
C SER A 230 2.57 -1.85 17.03
N ILE A 231 2.56 -0.54 17.28
CA ILE A 231 2.17 0.45 16.27
C ILE A 231 3.44 0.95 15.59
N ASP A 232 3.54 0.74 14.29
CA ASP A 232 4.69 1.14 13.50
C ASP A 232 4.62 2.61 13.10
N ALA A 233 3.42 3.11 12.81
CA ALA A 233 3.22 4.51 12.41
C ALA A 233 1.87 5.08 12.87
N VAL A 234 1.88 6.36 13.23
CA VAL A 234 0.69 7.12 13.63
C VAL A 234 0.56 8.31 12.70
N CYS A 235 -0.57 8.42 11.99
CA CYS A 235 -0.74 9.44 10.95
C CYS A 235 -1.92 10.35 11.22
N PHE A 236 -1.63 11.64 11.30
CA PHE A 236 -2.61 12.70 11.38
C PHE A 236 -2.94 13.21 9.98
N VAL A 237 -4.16 12.96 9.51
CA VAL A 237 -4.63 13.36 8.19
C VAL A 237 -5.36 14.71 8.28
N VAL A 238 -4.89 15.68 7.52
CA VAL A 238 -5.39 17.07 7.51
C VAL A 238 -5.66 17.51 6.08
N GLN A 239 -6.79 18.15 5.83
CA GLN A 239 -7.06 18.75 4.52
C GLN A 239 -6.37 20.11 4.38
N SER A 240 -5.73 20.36 3.23
CA SER A 240 -4.97 21.58 2.93
C SER A 240 -5.77 22.88 3.09
N SER A 241 -7.08 22.83 2.83
CA SER A 241 -7.98 23.99 2.86
C SER A 241 -8.69 24.17 4.21
N LEU A 242 -8.51 23.25 5.16
CA LEU A 242 -9.16 23.30 6.47
C LEU A 242 -8.15 23.64 7.56
N THR A 243 -8.37 24.78 8.22
CA THR A 243 -7.70 25.11 9.47
C THR A 243 -8.30 24.25 10.57
N CYS A 244 -7.57 23.24 11.03
CA CYS A 244 -7.95 22.49 12.21
C CYS A 244 -7.50 23.27 13.47
N PRO A 245 -8.40 23.59 14.43
CA PRO A 245 -8.06 24.36 15.61
C PRO A 245 -6.92 23.72 16.43
N THR A 246 -5.93 24.51 16.83
CA THR A 246 -4.74 24.05 17.57
C THR A 246 -5.10 23.33 18.88
N SER A 247 -6.17 23.77 19.56
CA SER A 247 -6.68 23.15 20.78
C SER A 247 -7.21 21.73 20.55
N THR A 248 -7.95 21.51 19.46
CA THR A 248 -8.44 20.20 19.04
C THR A 248 -7.28 19.28 18.68
N LYS A 249 -6.30 19.78 17.91
CA LYS A 249 -5.09 19.02 17.58
C LYS A 249 -4.37 18.56 18.84
N LYS A 250 -4.11 19.47 19.78
CA LYS A 250 -3.41 19.16 21.03
C LYS A 250 -4.15 18.12 21.89
N TYR A 251 -5.46 18.25 22.03
CA TYR A 251 -6.28 17.30 22.78
C TYR A 251 -6.24 15.89 22.18
N ILE A 252 -6.36 15.79 20.86
CA ILE A 252 -6.28 14.52 20.13
C ILE A 252 -4.91 13.88 20.36
N PHE A 253 -3.87 14.68 20.20
CA PHE A 253 -2.49 14.27 20.41
C PHE A 253 -2.27 13.77 21.83
N ASP A 254 -2.58 14.58 22.85
CA ASP A 254 -2.36 14.24 24.26
C ASP A 254 -3.11 12.95 24.65
N SER A 255 -4.33 12.77 24.12
CA SER A 255 -5.17 11.61 24.42
C SER A 255 -4.63 10.33 23.78
N ILE A 256 -4.21 10.37 22.51
CA ILE A 256 -3.64 9.22 21.80
C ILE A 256 -2.24 8.88 22.33
N PHE A 257 -1.39 9.88 22.58
CA PHE A 257 -0.04 9.66 23.14
C PHE A 257 -0.07 9.04 24.54
N SER A 258 -1.09 9.36 25.34
CA SER A 258 -1.26 8.73 26.65
C SER A 258 -1.48 7.21 26.57
N LEU A 259 -1.96 6.71 25.43
CA LEU A 259 -2.21 5.28 25.19
C LEU A 259 -1.03 4.56 24.55
N ILE A 260 -0.30 5.23 23.65
CA ILE A 260 0.66 4.60 22.74
C ILE A 260 2.09 4.59 23.30
N GLY A 261 2.35 5.35 24.37
CA GLY A 261 3.69 5.44 24.99
C GLY A 261 4.60 6.43 24.26
N LYS A 262 5.68 6.84 24.93
CA LYS A 262 6.54 7.95 24.46
C LYS A 262 7.47 7.58 23.30
N ASP A 263 7.63 6.30 23.00
CA ASP A 263 8.64 5.80 22.06
C ASP A 263 8.23 5.94 20.58
N ILE A 264 6.94 6.19 20.30
CA ILE A 264 6.39 6.34 18.93
C ILE A 264 6.50 7.78 18.41
N LYS A 265 7.02 8.71 19.21
CA LYS A 265 7.15 10.14 18.86
C LYS A 265 7.83 10.37 17.49
N ASN A 266 8.80 9.53 17.12
CA ASN A 266 9.53 9.65 15.85
C ASN A 266 8.82 9.01 14.65
N ASN A 267 7.75 8.24 14.90
CA ASN A 267 6.97 7.54 13.88
C ASN A 267 5.58 8.18 13.69
N ILE A 268 5.50 9.49 13.96
CA ILE A 268 4.27 10.27 13.75
C ILE A 268 4.40 11.16 12.53
N PHE A 269 3.42 11.03 11.64
CA PHE A 269 3.39 11.69 10.35
C PHE A 269 2.16 12.60 10.23
N THR A 270 2.37 13.80 9.71
CA THR A 270 1.26 14.64 9.26
C THR A 270 1.09 14.50 7.76
N LEU A 271 -0.11 14.08 7.35
CA LEU A 271 -0.47 13.87 5.96
C LEU A 271 -1.44 14.96 5.54
N ILE A 272 -1.03 15.79 4.59
CA ILE A 272 -1.84 16.88 4.06
C ILE A 272 -2.52 16.43 2.78
N THR A 273 -3.85 16.33 2.81
CA THR A 273 -4.67 15.92 1.67
C THR A 273 -5.18 17.12 0.86
N PHE A 274 -5.56 16.89 -0.39
CA PHE A 274 -6.16 17.90 -1.29
C PHE A 274 -5.27 19.14 -1.48
N ALA A 275 -3.94 18.98 -1.39
CA ALA A 275 -2.96 20.07 -1.50
C ALA A 275 -2.66 20.43 -2.97
N ASP A 276 -3.72 20.60 -3.78
CA ASP A 276 -3.66 20.83 -5.23
C ASP A 276 -3.18 22.25 -5.63
N GLY A 277 -3.07 23.16 -4.67
CA GLY A 277 -2.64 24.56 -4.86
C GLY A 277 -1.26 24.90 -4.28
N GLU A 278 -0.89 26.19 -4.29
CA GLU A 278 0.28 26.70 -3.57
C GLU A 278 0.18 26.42 -2.06
N ILE A 279 1.34 26.52 -1.39
CA ILE A 279 1.64 26.11 -0.01
C ILE A 279 0.41 26.24 0.91
N PRO A 280 -0.05 25.14 1.55
CA PRO A 280 -1.23 25.17 2.40
C PRO A 280 -1.08 26.21 3.52
N SER A 281 -2.14 26.97 3.81
CA SER A 281 -2.25 27.80 5.02
C SER A 281 -2.00 27.00 6.31
N VAL A 282 -2.15 25.68 6.24
CA VAL A 282 -1.85 24.70 7.31
C VAL A 282 -0.36 24.66 7.70
N HIS A 283 0.56 25.13 6.86
CA HIS A 283 2.01 25.14 7.16
C HIS A 283 2.33 26.02 8.39
N GLU A 284 1.65 27.15 8.52
CA GLU A 284 1.81 28.04 9.67
C GLU A 284 1.23 27.39 10.93
N ASP A 285 0.04 26.78 10.84
CA ASP A 285 -0.61 26.09 11.95
C ASP A 285 0.15 24.85 12.44
N LEU A 286 0.92 24.18 11.57
CA LEU A 286 1.73 23.01 11.94
C LEU A 286 2.98 23.40 12.74
N LYS A 287 3.61 24.53 12.41
CA LYS A 287 4.74 25.08 13.18
C LYS A 287 4.34 25.55 14.57
N PHE A 288 3.11 26.07 14.72
CA PHE A 288 2.63 26.60 16.00
C PHE A 288 2.16 25.55 17.00
N ALA A 289 1.87 24.32 16.56
CA ALA A 289 1.19 23.36 17.40
C ALA A 289 2.12 22.52 18.29
N ASP A 290 3.45 22.64 18.17
CA ASP A 290 4.44 21.81 18.90
C ASP A 290 4.12 20.29 18.76
N ILE A 291 3.45 19.97 17.66
CA ILE A 291 3.04 18.62 17.33
C ILE A 291 4.31 17.91 16.88
N CYS A 292 4.71 16.93 17.68
CA CYS A 292 5.90 16.15 17.48
C CYS A 292 5.75 15.27 16.24
N CYS A 293 5.96 15.87 15.07
CA CYS A 293 6.16 15.17 13.82
C CYS A 293 7.60 14.68 13.76
N ALA A 294 7.86 13.63 12.99
CA ALA A 294 9.22 13.40 12.51
C ALA A 294 9.76 14.72 11.92
N GLU A 295 11.00 15.08 12.24
CA GLU A 295 11.62 16.32 11.74
C GLU A 295 12.59 15.99 10.62
N LEU A 296 12.61 16.85 9.59
CA LEU A 296 13.67 16.85 8.60
C LEU A 296 14.98 17.30 9.27
N LYS A 297 16.13 17.05 8.61
CA LYS A 297 17.46 17.44 9.14
C LYS A 297 17.61 18.94 9.42
N ASP A 298 16.73 19.77 8.85
CA ASP A 298 16.68 21.21 9.03
C ASP A 298 15.76 21.67 10.18
N GLY A 299 15.15 20.74 10.93
CA GLY A 299 14.25 21.01 12.04
C GLY A 299 12.82 21.39 11.62
N SER A 300 12.48 21.26 10.33
CA SER A 300 11.11 21.46 9.86
C SER A 300 10.27 20.19 10.03
N PRO A 301 8.94 20.30 10.30
CA PRO A 301 8.08 19.14 10.44
C PRO A 301 7.95 18.38 9.13
N LEU A 302 8.20 17.07 9.17
CA LEU A 302 7.99 16.15 8.06
C LEU A 302 6.49 16.04 7.79
N HIS A 303 6.10 16.51 6.62
CA HIS A 303 4.73 16.46 6.13
C HIS A 303 4.72 15.98 4.70
N PHE A 304 3.66 15.27 4.35
CA PHE A 304 3.50 14.66 3.04
C PHE A 304 2.24 15.19 2.36
N LYS A 305 2.33 15.49 1.06
CA LYS A 305 1.17 15.93 0.27
C LYS A 305 0.56 14.71 -0.44
N PHE A 306 -0.73 14.48 -0.22
CA PHE A 306 -1.49 13.40 -0.85
C PHE A 306 -2.72 13.94 -1.58
N CYS A 307 -2.97 13.55 -2.82
CA CYS A 307 -4.15 14.02 -3.55
C CYS A 307 -5.11 12.87 -3.81
N ALA A 308 -6.34 13.02 -3.32
CA ALA A 308 -7.38 12.00 -3.36
C ALA A 308 -7.85 11.59 -4.76
N TRP A 309 -7.46 12.34 -5.80
CA TRP A 309 -7.91 12.10 -7.17
C TRP A 309 -7.28 10.81 -7.75
N ILE A 310 -6.22 10.27 -7.15
CA ILE A 310 -5.52 9.02 -7.55
C ILE A 310 -6.49 7.85 -7.77
N VAL A 311 -7.58 7.81 -7.01
CA VAL A 311 -8.60 6.75 -7.05
C VAL A 311 -9.55 6.88 -8.25
N CYS A 312 -9.64 8.05 -8.89
CA CYS A 312 -10.69 8.38 -9.85
C CYS A 312 -10.20 8.97 -11.19
N LYS A 313 -8.92 9.33 -11.37
CA LYS A 313 -8.39 9.75 -12.68
C LYS A 313 -7.04 9.10 -12.99
N LYS A 314 -6.47 9.47 -14.14
CA LYS A 314 -5.06 9.22 -14.51
C LYS A 314 -4.29 10.54 -14.46
N GLN A 315 -3.42 10.72 -13.46
CA GLN A 315 -2.51 11.85 -13.37
C GLN A 315 -1.30 11.42 -12.52
N LYS A 316 -0.08 11.81 -12.88
CA LYS A 316 1.11 11.36 -12.15
C LYS A 316 1.56 12.47 -11.21
N ARG A 317 1.80 12.17 -9.93
CA ARG A 317 2.40 13.11 -8.97
C ARG A 317 3.50 12.41 -8.19
N GLN A 318 4.75 12.79 -8.46
CA GLN A 318 5.97 12.17 -7.89
C GLN A 318 5.96 12.15 -6.36
N ASN A 319 5.50 13.25 -5.74
CA ASN A 319 5.47 13.39 -4.29
C ASN A 319 4.58 12.34 -3.60
N GLU A 320 3.56 11.79 -4.28
CA GLU A 320 2.61 10.83 -3.68
C GLU A 320 3.22 9.44 -3.51
N ILE A 321 4.03 9.00 -4.49
CA ILE A 321 4.80 7.74 -4.39
C ILE A 321 5.77 7.83 -3.22
N GLU A 322 6.42 8.97 -3.06
CA GLU A 322 7.38 9.17 -1.97
C GLU A 322 6.71 9.08 -0.59
N VAL A 323 5.47 9.58 -0.44
CA VAL A 323 4.69 9.38 0.80
C VAL A 323 4.46 7.90 1.07
N LEU A 324 3.96 7.18 0.06
CA LEU A 324 3.56 5.78 0.23
C LEU A 324 4.78 4.88 0.46
N ASN A 325 5.88 5.08 -0.27
CA ASN A 325 7.15 4.39 -0.05
C ASN A 325 7.74 4.64 1.33
N TYR A 326 7.52 5.83 1.90
CA TYR A 326 8.04 6.15 3.23
C TYR A 326 7.18 5.51 4.32
N MET A 327 5.86 5.48 4.13
CA MET A 327 4.91 4.94 5.10
C MET A 327 4.80 3.41 5.08
N LEU A 328 5.04 2.80 3.93
CA LEU A 328 4.88 1.38 3.65
C LEU A 328 6.25 0.76 3.30
#